data_AF-A0A932EJ25-F1
#
_entry.id   AF-A0A932EJ25-F1
#
_cell.length_a   1.000
_cell.length_b   1.000
_cell.length_c   1.000
_cell.angle_alpha   90.00
_cell.angle_beta   90.00
_cell.angle_gamma   90.00
#
_symmetry.space_group_name_H-M   'P 1'
#
loop_
_entity.id
_entity.type
_entity.pdbx_description
1 polymer ?
#
loop_
_entity_poly.entity_id
_entity_poly.type
_entity_poly.pdbx_seq_one_letter_code
_entity_poly.pdbx_strand_id
1 'polypeptide(L)'
;MFDLSKITTNGRALFLAYDQGMEHGPTDFDDKSVDPQNILQIAVNGGFNAIIFQKGVAEKYYMGTPFAQKIPLILKLNGKTNLIKNEPYS
;
A
#
# COMPACT_ATOMS: atom_id res chain seq x y z
N MET A 1 3.44 18.25 -18.34
CA MET A 1 2.93 16.85 -18.26
C MET A 1 3.81 16.12 -17.24
N PHE A 2 3.21 15.35 -16.33
CA PHE A 2 3.99 14.62 -15.32
C PHE A 2 4.49 13.29 -15.89
N ASP A 3 5.71 12.91 -15.54
CA ASP A 3 6.30 11.63 -15.92
C ASP A 3 5.86 10.52 -14.95
N LEU A 4 5.24 9.47 -15.50
CA LEU A 4 4.75 8.30 -14.76
C LEU A 4 5.63 7.06 -14.97
N SER A 5 6.76 7.18 -15.68
CA SER A 5 7.67 6.06 -15.98
C SER A 5 8.17 5.33 -14.73
N LYS A 6 8.25 6.02 -13.59
CA LYS A 6 8.66 5.43 -12.30
C LYS A 6 7.65 4.44 -11.72
N ILE A 7 6.40 4.51 -12.12
CA ILE A 7 5.30 3.66 -11.62
C ILE A 7 4.51 3.02 -12.78
N THR A 8 5.07 2.95 -13.98
CA THR A 8 4.41 2.32 -15.13
C THR A 8 5.44 1.61 -16.01
N THR A 9 5.00 0.63 -16.79
CA THR A 9 5.81 -0.03 -17.82
C THR A 9 5.06 0.04 -19.14
N ASN A 10 5.66 0.68 -20.15
CA ASN A 10 5.04 0.90 -21.46
C ASN A 10 3.64 1.54 -21.38
N GLY A 11 3.46 2.50 -20.47
CA GLY A 11 2.19 3.19 -20.24
C GLY A 11 1.12 2.35 -19.55
N ARG A 12 1.46 1.16 -19.04
CA ARG A 12 0.56 0.27 -18.28
C ARG A 12 0.99 0.22 -16.81
N ALA A 13 0.01 0.02 -15.94
CA ALA A 13 0.21 -0.07 -14.50
C ALA A 13 -0.37 -1.36 -13.94
N LEU A 14 0.40 -2.01 -13.08
CA LEU A 14 -0.02 -3.09 -12.21
C LEU A 14 0.42 -2.75 -10.78
N PHE A 15 -0.53 -2.35 -9.95
CA PHE A 15 -0.28 -1.93 -8.56
C PHE A 15 -0.86 -2.95 -7.59
N LEU A 16 -0.17 -3.15 -6.46
CA LEU A 16 -0.67 -3.97 -5.37
C LEU A 16 -1.19 -3.04 -4.26
N ALA A 17 -2.47 -3.15 -3.94
CA ALA A 17 -3.11 -2.35 -2.89
C ALA A 17 -3.17 -3.11 -1.56
N TYR A 18 -2.78 -2.46 -0.48
CA TYR A 18 -2.87 -2.97 0.88
C TYR A 18 -3.18 -1.83 1.87
N ASP A 19 -4.38 -1.29 1.73
CA ASP A 19 -4.92 -0.16 2.48
C ASP A 19 -6.16 -0.53 3.31
N GLN A 20 -6.66 -1.77 3.17
CA GLN A 20 -7.89 -2.29 3.78
C GLN A 20 -7.88 -2.37 5.33
N GLY A 21 -6.70 -2.31 5.97
CA GLY A 21 -6.55 -2.52 7.42
C GLY A 21 -7.33 -1.58 8.31
N MET A 22 -7.32 -0.28 7.99
CA MET A 22 -8.08 0.72 8.75
C MET A 22 -9.58 0.72 8.44
N GLU A 23 -9.94 0.28 7.23
CA GLU A 23 -11.31 0.39 6.70
C GLU A 23 -12.20 -0.78 7.16
N HIS A 24 -11.62 -1.98 7.25
CA HIS A 24 -12.35 -3.22 7.54
C HIS A 24 -12.09 -3.80 8.94
N GLY A 25 -11.06 -3.31 9.63
CA GLY A 25 -10.63 -3.88 10.91
C GLY A 25 -10.05 -5.30 10.77
N PRO A 26 -9.74 -5.98 11.89
CA PRO A 26 -9.09 -7.30 11.88
C PRO A 26 -9.96 -8.44 11.35
N THR A 27 -11.24 -8.18 11.04
CA THR A 27 -12.23 -9.18 10.65
C THR A 27 -11.96 -9.80 9.27
N ASP A 28 -11.28 -9.05 8.38
CA ASP A 28 -11.05 -9.47 6.99
C ASP A 28 -9.60 -9.96 6.72
N PHE A 29 -8.78 -10.13 7.77
CA PHE A 29 -7.40 -10.63 7.63
C PHE A 29 -7.29 -12.11 8.04
N ASP A 30 -6.69 -12.93 7.17
CA ASP A 30 -6.16 -14.23 7.57
C ASP A 30 -4.77 -14.08 8.22
N ASP A 31 -4.32 -15.09 8.97
CA ASP A 31 -3.05 -15.08 9.72
C ASP A 31 -1.80 -14.82 8.84
N LYS A 32 -1.89 -14.97 7.51
CA LYS A 32 -0.76 -14.82 6.59
C LYS A 32 -0.72 -13.46 5.90
N SER A 33 -1.89 -12.92 5.60
CA SER A 33 -2.12 -11.64 4.94
C SER A 33 -2.00 -10.48 5.91
N VAL A 34 -2.01 -10.75 7.22
CA VAL A 34 -1.83 -9.73 8.26
C VAL A 34 -0.43 -9.12 8.26
N ASP A 35 0.59 -9.83 7.76
CA ASP A 35 1.98 -9.34 7.75
C ASP A 35 2.29 -8.58 6.45
N PRO A 36 2.46 -7.24 6.51
CA PRO A 36 2.80 -6.43 5.34
C PRO A 36 4.14 -6.82 4.68
N GLN A 37 5.04 -7.53 5.37
CA GLN A 37 6.28 -8.02 4.77
C GLN A 37 6.02 -9.06 3.68
N ASN A 38 5.05 -9.96 3.88
CA ASN A 38 4.67 -10.94 2.87
C ASN A 38 4.13 -10.26 1.61
N ILE A 39 3.29 -9.23 1.81
CA ILE A 39 2.72 -8.44 0.72
C ILE A 39 3.81 -7.69 -0.06
N LEU A 40 4.80 -7.11 0.63
CA LEU A 40 5.95 -6.48 -0.02
C LEU A 40 6.77 -7.48 -0.84
N GLN A 41 6.99 -8.68 -0.31
CA GLN A 41 7.71 -9.73 -1.02
C GLN A 41 6.95 -10.20 -2.27
N ILE A 42 5.62 -10.34 -2.19
CA ILE A 42 4.76 -10.62 -3.34
C ILE A 42 4.86 -9.50 -4.38
N ALA A 43 4.82 -8.24 -3.94
CA ALA A 43 4.89 -7.10 -4.84
C ALA A 43 6.20 -7.07 -5.64
N VAL A 44 7.33 -7.30 -4.97
CA VAL A 44 8.66 -7.37 -5.59
C VAL A 44 8.76 -8.58 -6.52
N ASN A 45 8.42 -9.79 -6.04
CA ASN A 45 8.58 -11.02 -6.82
C ASN A 45 7.60 -11.11 -8.00
N GLY A 46 6.41 -10.53 -7.85
CA GLY A 46 5.37 -10.47 -8.88
C GLY A 46 5.60 -9.39 -9.93
N GLY A 47 6.65 -8.56 -9.81
CA GLY A 47 6.96 -7.51 -10.78
C GLY A 47 5.93 -6.38 -10.81
N PHE A 48 5.31 -6.07 -9.66
CA PHE A 48 4.38 -4.94 -9.55
C PHE A 48 5.10 -3.62 -9.74
N ASN A 49 4.43 -2.64 -10.34
CA ASN A 49 4.98 -1.31 -10.57
C ASN A 49 5.07 -0.47 -9.30
N ALA A 50 4.17 -0.69 -8.33
CA ALA A 50 4.16 -0.01 -7.05
C ALA A 50 3.30 -0.76 -6.01
N ILE A 51 3.60 -0.52 -4.74
CA ILE A 51 2.77 -0.90 -3.59
C ILE A 51 1.98 0.31 -3.09
N ILE A 52 0.72 0.12 -2.69
CA ILE A 52 -0.12 1.18 -2.10
C ILE A 52 -0.34 0.88 -0.62
N PHE A 53 0.06 1.81 0.24
CA PHE A 53 -0.11 1.72 1.69
C PHE A 53 -0.70 3.00 2.29
N GLN A 54 -1.34 2.85 3.45
CA GLN A 54 -1.60 3.93 4.40
C GLN A 54 -0.31 4.32 5.15
N LYS A 55 -0.27 5.55 5.68
CA LYS A 55 0.91 6.11 6.38
C LYS A 55 1.51 5.18 7.44
N GLY A 56 0.69 4.63 8.34
CA GLY A 56 1.20 3.79 9.44
C GLY A 56 1.89 2.52 8.96
N VAL A 57 1.37 1.86 7.92
CA VAL A 57 1.98 0.67 7.33
C VAL A 57 3.29 1.03 6.62
N ALA A 58 3.29 2.13 5.85
CA ALA A 58 4.48 2.60 5.16
C ALA A 58 5.63 2.94 6.13
N GLU A 59 5.34 3.68 7.21
CA GLU A 59 6.35 4.05 8.21
C GLU A 59 6.96 2.83 8.90
N LYS A 60 6.13 1.82 9.24
CA LYS A 60 6.59 0.66 10.01
C LYS A 60 7.25 -0.44 9.18
N TYR A 61 6.80 -0.66 7.94
CA TYR A 61 7.19 -1.84 7.15
C TYR A 61 7.92 -1.50 5.84
N TYR A 62 7.87 -0.26 5.36
CA TYR A 62 8.51 0.13 4.10
C TYR A 62 9.74 1.02 4.33
N MET A 63 9.59 2.10 5.10
CA MET A 63 10.66 3.09 5.30
C MET A 63 11.88 2.47 6.00
N GLY A 64 13.07 2.75 5.48
CA GLY A 64 14.33 2.22 6.03
C GLY A 64 14.58 0.74 5.75
N THR A 65 13.70 0.06 5.00
CA THR A 65 13.89 -1.35 4.62
C THR A 65 14.46 -1.46 3.19
N PRO A 66 15.01 -2.63 2.80
CA PRO A 66 15.41 -2.87 1.42
C PRO A 66 14.26 -2.74 0.40
N PHE A 67 13.00 -2.86 0.82
CA PHE A 67 11.86 -2.74 -0.08
C PHE A 67 11.75 -1.34 -0.69
N ALA A 68 12.17 -0.30 0.03
CA ALA A 68 12.14 1.07 -0.46
C ALA A 68 13.02 1.32 -1.70
N GLN A 69 13.98 0.43 -1.95
CA GLN A 69 14.83 0.47 -3.15
C GLN A 69 14.36 -0.49 -4.24
N LYS A 70 13.46 -1.42 -3.91
CA LYS A 70 13.02 -2.50 -4.81
C LYS A 70 11.69 -2.23 -5.48
N ILE A 71 10.77 -1.54 -4.80
CA ILE A 71 9.44 -1.25 -5.33
C ILE A 71 8.99 0.17 -4.94
N PRO A 72 8.49 0.99 -5.87
CA PRO A 72 7.91 2.29 -5.55
C PRO A 72 6.72 2.20 -4.59
N LEU A 73 6.59 3.21 -3.72
CA LEU A 73 5.43 3.39 -2.84
C LEU A 73 4.50 4.47 -3.40
N ILE A 74 3.22 4.14 -3.49
CA ILE A 74 2.12 5.11 -3.61
C ILE A 74 1.50 5.25 -2.21
N LEU A 75 1.61 6.44 -1.63
CA LEU A 75 1.05 6.71 -0.31
C LEU A 75 -0.41 7.13 -0.44
N LYS A 76 -1.33 6.35 0.14
CA LYS A 76 -2.73 6.73 0.23
C LYS A 76 -2.92 7.67 1.44
N LEU A 77 -3.35 8.90 1.14
CA LEU A 77 -3.54 9.97 2.13
C LEU A 77 -4.94 9.96 2.76
N ASN A 78 -5.93 9.45 2.02
CA ASN A 78 -7.33 9.36 2.46
C ASN A 78 -7.64 7.94 2.88
N GLY A 79 -8.43 7.74 3.92
CA GLY A 79 -8.90 6.41 4.31
C GLY A 79 -10.13 6.54 5.18
N LYS A 80 -11.15 5.71 4.90
CA LYS A 80 -12.30 5.65 5.79
C LYS A 80 -11.88 4.93 7.07
N THR A 81 -12.50 5.30 8.18
CA THR A 81 -12.26 4.62 9.45
C THR A 81 -13.56 4.46 10.18
N ASN A 82 -13.80 3.26 10.70
CA ASN A 82 -14.96 3.00 11.56
C ASN A 82 -14.77 3.55 12.99
N LEU A 83 -13.62 4.17 13.28
CA LEU A 83 -13.34 4.81 14.56
C LEU A 83 -14.25 6.02 14.82
N ILE A 84 -14.76 6.65 13.78
CA ILE A 84 -15.61 7.85 13.87
C ILE A 84 -16.87 7.60 13.03
N LYS A 85 -18.06 7.76 13.63
CA LYS A 85 -19.34 7.50 12.95
C LYS A 85 -19.68 8.51 11.84
N ASN A 86 -19.04 9.68 11.85
CA ASN A 86 -19.26 10.75 10.89
C ASN A 86 -17.97 10.99 10.11
N GLU A 87 -18.06 11.19 8.80
CA GLU A 87 -16.89 11.61 8.02
C GLU A 87 -16.44 13.01 8.46
N PRO A 88 -15.13 13.24 8.62
CA PRO A 88 -14.62 14.58 8.85
C PRO A 88 -14.95 15.45 7.62
N TYR A 89 -15.54 16.63 7.86
CA TYR A 89 -15.84 17.58 6.79
C TYR A 89 -14.57 17.83 5.96
N SER A 90 -14.66 17.52 4.67
CA SER A 90 -13.64 17.80 3.66
C SER A 90 -13.87 19.15 3.01
#